data_AF-A0A9E0SVF6-F1
#
_entry.id   AF-A0A9E0SVF6-F1
#
_cell.length_a   1.000
_cell.length_b   1.000
_cell.length_c   1.000
_cell.angle_alpha   90.00
_cell.angle_beta   90.00
_cell.angle_gamma   90.00
#
_symmetry.space_group_name_H-M   'P 1'
#
loop_
_entity.id
_entity.type
_entity.pdbx_description
1 polymer ?
#
loop_
_entity_poly.entity_id
_entity_poly.type
_entity_poly.pdbx_seq_one_letter_code
_entity_poly.pdbx_strand_id
1 'polypeptide(L)'
;MNLRTLRLLAGLALAAAAAVPAYAQPCPPSVPVEGAPPPAPLPVFPPTNWWNLDITTAPVDPGSAGYIAYINNGGTRPLHPDFGGEASPGSVAIYGMPYAVVDASQPKLAVTFKYASESDGVDHNTGQSYPFYPIPAEAITQPHWIEGGAPGNIDQRRSNDRHLLIVDCTDDTLYELYNVYYNTTQGRWVAGSGAFFDMKTNDRRPDGWTSADAAGLAIFPGLVRYDEAWNAAITDIGHAFRVTVRATNGYVYPASHVAGSTAGALPMGARLRLKALVNGQNPVLRTSDPNVQKIFRAMQKYGLIVADNGSDMYITGTFDTRWDNDILNPAFALLSASDFEVVKLGWNPGGAPVLSGFSIDPNRVAGGTASAGSVSLSEPAGAAGVVVALASSNAGVAAVPSTVVVPAGASSAGFPITTFAPSRAVVVRITATLGSASKAATLTVTRR
;
A
#
# COMPACT_ATOMS: atom_id res chain seq x y z
N MET A 1 -24.33 19.33 -74.77
CA MET A 1 -24.56 18.02 -74.15
C MET A 1 -23.20 17.48 -73.72
N ASN A 2 -23.08 17.04 -72.46
CA ASN A 2 -21.88 16.54 -71.75
C ASN A 2 -20.77 17.52 -71.37
N LEU A 3 -20.59 17.72 -70.05
CA LEU A 3 -19.32 17.72 -69.31
C LEU A 3 -19.68 17.67 -67.80
N ARG A 4 -19.61 16.48 -67.18
CA ARG A 4 -18.54 15.99 -66.29
C ARG A 4 -18.39 16.76 -64.95
N THR A 5 -18.88 16.06 -63.93
CA THR A 5 -18.60 16.06 -62.48
C THR A 5 -17.25 16.65 -62.02
N LEU A 6 -17.30 17.52 -61.00
CA LEU A 6 -16.19 17.80 -60.09
C LEU A 6 -16.69 17.69 -58.63
N ARG A 7 -16.15 16.72 -57.89
CA ARG A 7 -16.39 16.51 -56.46
C ARG A 7 -15.56 17.53 -55.67
N LEU A 8 -16.19 18.35 -54.82
CA LEU A 8 -15.48 19.10 -53.77
C LEU A 8 -15.29 18.19 -52.55
N LEU A 9 -14.03 17.94 -52.19
CA LEU A 9 -13.62 17.39 -50.90
C LEU A 9 -13.69 18.50 -49.84
N ALA A 10 -14.63 18.41 -48.90
CA ALA A 10 -14.61 19.21 -47.68
C ALA A 10 -13.71 18.50 -46.66
N GLY A 11 -12.50 19.04 -46.44
CA GLY A 11 -11.64 18.61 -45.35
C GLY A 11 -12.14 19.19 -44.03
N LEU A 12 -12.64 18.34 -43.13
CA LEU A 12 -12.81 18.72 -41.72
C LEU A 12 -11.42 18.79 -41.07
N ALA A 13 -10.98 20.00 -40.74
CA ALA A 13 -9.89 20.18 -39.79
C ALA A 13 -10.42 19.86 -38.39
N LEU A 14 -10.08 18.67 -37.87
CA LEU A 14 -10.25 18.36 -36.46
C LEU A 14 -9.25 19.22 -35.68
N ALA A 15 -9.74 20.28 -35.03
CA ALA A 15 -8.98 20.96 -34.00
C ALA A 15 -8.86 19.99 -32.81
N ALA A 16 -7.70 19.35 -32.66
CA ALA A 16 -7.35 18.65 -31.44
C ALA A 16 -7.28 19.70 -30.32
N ALA A 17 -8.32 19.79 -29.50
CA ALA A 17 -8.24 20.52 -28.25
C ALA A 17 -7.19 19.79 -27.39
N ALA A 18 -6.00 20.38 -27.29
CA ALA A 18 -5.02 19.95 -26.31
C ALA A 18 -5.66 20.06 -24.93
N ALA A 19 -5.82 18.92 -24.25
CA ALA A 19 -6.18 18.91 -22.84
C ALA A 19 -5.12 19.73 -22.09
N VAL A 20 -5.54 20.83 -21.50
CA VAL A 20 -4.70 21.63 -20.60
C VAL A 20 -4.23 20.68 -19.48
N PRO A 21 -2.92 20.61 -19.17
CA PRO A 21 -2.45 19.69 -18.15
C PRO A 21 -3.06 20.05 -16.80
N ALA A 22 -3.22 19.02 -15.97
CA ALA A 22 -3.61 19.12 -14.57
C ALA A 22 -2.84 20.25 -13.87
N TYR A 23 -3.55 21.02 -13.04
CA TYR A 23 -2.97 22.08 -12.21
C TYR A 23 -1.68 21.60 -11.54
N ALA A 24 -0.51 22.09 -11.97
CA ALA A 24 0.71 21.96 -11.19
C ALA A 24 0.63 23.00 -10.05
N GLN A 25 0.32 22.57 -8.83
CA GLN A 25 0.52 23.38 -7.64
C GLN A 25 2.02 23.42 -7.35
N PRO A 26 2.71 24.57 -7.52
CA PRO A 26 4.11 24.67 -7.13
C PRO A 26 4.22 24.60 -5.60
N CYS A 27 5.44 24.40 -5.10
CA CYS A 27 5.76 24.58 -3.69
C CYS A 27 5.13 25.87 -3.12
N PRO A 28 4.68 25.86 -1.86
CA PRO A 28 4.25 27.08 -1.18
C PRO A 28 5.33 28.17 -1.25
N PRO A 29 4.96 29.45 -1.40
CA PRO A 29 5.93 30.55 -1.52
C PRO A 29 6.78 30.75 -0.26
N SER A 30 6.32 30.23 0.88
CA SER A 30 7.02 30.22 2.16
C SER A 30 6.97 28.82 2.74
N VAL A 31 8.15 28.24 2.96
CA VAL A 31 8.37 26.96 3.63
C VAL A 31 9.47 27.14 4.70
N PRO A 32 9.52 26.31 5.76
CA PRO A 32 8.60 25.21 6.08
C PRO A 32 7.20 25.71 6.47
N VAL A 33 6.16 24.95 6.15
CA VAL A 33 4.77 25.26 6.51
C VAL A 33 4.02 23.99 6.89
N GLU A 34 3.19 24.07 7.93
CA GLU A 34 2.32 22.98 8.36
C GLU A 34 1.03 22.97 7.52
N GLY A 35 0.59 21.78 7.11
CA GLY A 35 -0.73 21.57 6.52
C GLY A 35 -0.98 22.16 5.13
N ALA A 36 0.00 22.83 4.51
CA ALA A 36 -0.18 23.42 3.19
C ALA A 36 -0.42 22.34 2.12
N PRO A 37 -1.30 22.60 1.12
CA PRO A 37 -1.62 21.61 0.10
C PRO A 37 -0.36 20.99 -0.53
N PRO A 38 -0.30 19.65 -0.66
CA PRO A 38 0.84 19.00 -1.28
C PRO A 38 1.02 19.45 -2.74
N PRO A 39 2.25 19.37 -3.28
CA PRO A 39 2.50 19.67 -4.68
C PRO A 39 1.68 18.74 -5.57
N ALA A 40 1.29 19.25 -6.73
CA ALA A 40 0.60 18.45 -7.74
C ALA A 40 1.62 17.90 -8.75
N PRO A 41 1.30 16.81 -9.48
CA PRO A 41 -0.02 16.18 -9.59
C PRO A 41 -0.43 15.39 -8.34
N LEU A 42 -1.72 15.40 -8.03
CA LEU A 42 -2.33 14.44 -7.12
C LEU A 42 -2.91 13.25 -7.90
N PRO A 43 -2.88 12.02 -7.35
CA PRO A 43 -2.33 11.65 -6.04
C PRO A 43 -0.79 11.74 -6.00
N VAL A 44 -0.21 11.85 -4.80
CA VAL A 44 1.23 12.17 -4.61
C VAL A 44 2.20 11.08 -5.08
N PHE A 45 1.75 9.83 -5.15
CA PHE A 45 2.52 8.71 -5.73
C PHE A 45 2.07 8.42 -7.18
N PRO A 46 2.82 7.62 -7.95
CA PRO A 46 2.43 7.27 -9.31
C PRO A 46 1.05 6.59 -9.35
N PRO A 47 0.26 6.71 -10.44
CA PRO A 47 -1.03 6.05 -10.57
C PRO A 47 -0.98 4.51 -10.44
N THR A 48 0.19 3.92 -10.64
CA THR A 48 0.46 2.48 -10.51
C THR A 48 0.87 2.06 -9.09
N ASN A 49 1.07 3.01 -8.18
CA ASN A 49 1.35 2.74 -6.78
C ASN A 49 0.15 2.08 -6.11
N TRP A 50 0.38 1.17 -5.16
CA TRP A 50 -0.68 0.44 -4.46
C TRP A 50 -1.72 1.35 -3.79
N TRP A 51 -1.34 2.55 -3.34
CA TRP A 51 -2.28 3.55 -2.83
C TRP A 51 -3.28 4.01 -3.90
N ASN A 52 -2.89 4.05 -5.17
CA ASN A 52 -3.65 4.67 -6.26
C ASN A 52 -4.32 3.64 -7.19
N LEU A 53 -4.13 2.35 -6.94
CA LEU A 53 -4.72 1.29 -7.77
C LEU A 53 -6.24 1.26 -7.66
N ASP A 54 -6.92 1.29 -8.81
CA ASP A 54 -8.34 0.99 -8.92
C ASP A 54 -8.57 -0.49 -8.59
N ILE A 55 -9.37 -0.73 -7.55
CA ILE A 55 -9.69 -2.07 -7.05
C ILE A 55 -11.12 -2.47 -7.33
N THR A 56 -11.90 -1.72 -8.09
CA THR A 56 -13.33 -2.01 -8.32
C THR A 56 -13.58 -3.41 -8.87
N THR A 57 -12.65 -3.93 -9.69
CA THR A 57 -12.72 -5.27 -10.28
C THR A 57 -11.76 -6.28 -9.63
N ALA A 58 -11.09 -5.92 -8.54
CA ALA A 58 -10.17 -6.82 -7.86
C ALA A 58 -10.92 -8.07 -7.31
N PRO A 59 -10.31 -9.26 -7.31
CA PRO A 59 -10.94 -10.45 -6.76
C PRO A 59 -11.18 -10.30 -5.26
N VAL A 60 -12.31 -10.80 -4.76
CA VAL A 60 -12.64 -10.86 -3.33
C VAL A 60 -11.91 -12.05 -2.70
N ASP A 61 -11.39 -11.87 -1.49
CA ASP A 61 -10.78 -12.95 -0.74
C ASP A 61 -11.84 -13.99 -0.31
N PRO A 62 -11.61 -15.31 -0.50
CA PRO A 62 -12.55 -16.34 -0.05
C PRO A 62 -12.83 -16.30 1.46
N GLY A 63 -11.88 -15.79 2.26
CA GLY A 63 -12.02 -15.60 3.71
C GLY A 63 -12.67 -14.28 4.12
N SER A 64 -13.06 -13.42 3.17
CA SER A 64 -13.59 -12.07 3.41
C SER A 64 -14.65 -12.02 4.52
N ALA A 65 -15.65 -12.90 4.47
CA ALA A 65 -16.71 -12.95 5.49
C ALA A 65 -16.18 -13.21 6.91
N GLY A 66 -15.15 -14.06 7.04
CA GLY A 66 -14.52 -14.35 8.33
C GLY A 66 -13.76 -13.16 8.90
N TYR A 67 -13.01 -12.45 8.06
CA TYR A 67 -12.30 -11.23 8.47
C TYR A 67 -13.26 -10.11 8.86
N ILE A 68 -14.34 -9.90 8.10
CA ILE A 68 -15.37 -8.90 8.45
C ILE A 68 -16.06 -9.28 9.77
N ALA A 69 -16.37 -10.56 9.98
CA ALA A 69 -16.92 -11.04 11.25
C ALA A 69 -15.95 -10.82 12.43
N TYR A 70 -14.64 -11.02 12.20
CA TYR A 70 -13.61 -10.70 13.18
C TYR A 70 -13.68 -9.21 13.56
N ILE A 71 -13.59 -8.30 12.60
CA ILE A 71 -13.65 -6.85 12.84
C ILE A 71 -14.93 -6.44 13.60
N ASN A 72 -16.07 -7.01 13.21
CA ASN A 72 -17.36 -6.78 13.87
C ASN A 72 -17.39 -7.19 15.35
N ASN A 73 -16.57 -8.16 15.77
CA ASN A 73 -16.45 -8.62 17.15
C ASN A 73 -17.81 -8.96 17.82
N GLY A 74 -18.66 -9.69 17.10
CA GLY A 74 -19.99 -10.07 17.59
C GLY A 74 -21.08 -8.99 17.50
N GLY A 75 -20.78 -7.82 16.94
CA GLY A 75 -21.74 -6.73 16.75
C GLY A 75 -21.66 -6.08 15.37
N THR A 76 -22.10 -4.82 15.28
CA THR A 76 -21.81 -3.96 14.14
C THR A 76 -20.64 -3.07 14.52
N ARG A 77 -19.62 -2.98 13.67
CA ARG A 77 -18.51 -2.05 13.83
C ARG A 77 -18.65 -0.88 12.85
N PRO A 78 -19.14 0.30 13.29
CA PRO A 78 -19.17 1.49 12.46
C PRO A 78 -17.77 1.97 12.10
N LEU A 79 -17.66 2.72 11.01
CA LEU A 79 -16.43 3.48 10.73
C LEU A 79 -16.29 4.65 11.70
N HIS A 80 -15.04 5.01 11.98
CA HIS A 80 -14.68 6.20 12.74
C HIS A 80 -13.73 7.06 11.91
N PRO A 81 -14.03 8.35 11.68
CA PRO A 81 -13.06 9.28 11.11
C PRO A 81 -12.09 9.69 12.22
N ASP A 82 -10.85 9.25 12.11
CA ASP A 82 -9.77 9.54 13.06
C ASP A 82 -8.96 10.76 12.61
N PHE A 83 -9.67 11.86 12.36
CA PHE A 83 -9.10 13.13 11.90
C PHE A 83 -10.04 14.30 12.16
N GLY A 84 -9.49 15.52 12.12
CA GLY A 84 -10.24 16.74 12.40
C GLY A 84 -9.32 17.93 12.64
N GLY A 85 -9.83 18.92 13.39
CA GLY A 85 -9.07 20.08 13.82
C GLY A 85 -8.52 19.95 15.24
N GLU A 86 -8.48 21.07 15.95
CA GLU A 86 -8.15 21.09 17.37
C GLU A 86 -9.25 20.37 18.18
N ALA A 87 -8.86 19.68 19.25
CA ALA A 87 -9.80 18.96 20.12
C ALA A 87 -10.82 19.90 20.77
N SER A 88 -10.42 21.15 20.99
CA SER A 88 -11.30 22.27 21.29
C SER A 88 -10.65 23.56 20.76
N PRO A 89 -11.40 24.63 20.46
CA PRO A 89 -10.83 25.86 19.91
C PRO A 89 -9.65 26.39 20.74
N GLY A 90 -8.48 26.54 20.09
CA GLY A 90 -7.22 27.00 20.67
C GLY A 90 -6.43 25.94 21.45
N SER A 91 -6.82 24.66 21.40
CA SER A 91 -6.12 23.61 22.14
C SER A 91 -4.88 23.07 21.43
N VAL A 92 -3.89 22.65 22.21
CA VAL A 92 -2.72 21.92 21.70
C VAL A 92 -3.11 20.52 21.22
N ALA A 93 -4.08 19.87 21.86
CA ALA A 93 -4.57 18.58 21.41
C ALA A 93 -5.31 18.73 20.07
N ILE A 94 -5.11 17.76 19.18
CA ILE A 94 -5.62 17.77 17.81
C ILE A 94 -6.15 16.39 17.41
N TYR A 95 -6.95 16.34 16.36
CA TYR A 95 -7.33 15.11 15.68
C TYR A 95 -6.64 15.02 14.32
N GLY A 96 -6.26 13.80 13.91
CA GLY A 96 -5.59 13.56 12.63
C GLY A 96 -4.10 13.83 12.67
N MET A 97 -3.45 13.66 11.52
CA MET A 97 -2.01 13.70 11.39
C MET A 97 -1.56 15.01 10.73
N PRO A 98 -0.78 15.86 11.43
CA PRO A 98 -0.13 16.97 10.78
C PRO A 98 0.94 16.53 9.80
N TYR A 99 1.28 17.42 8.89
CA TYR A 99 2.42 17.25 8.00
C TYR A 99 3.09 18.60 7.71
N ALA A 100 4.40 18.56 7.54
CA ALA A 100 5.19 19.70 7.11
C ALA A 100 5.40 19.64 5.59
N VAL A 101 5.31 20.78 4.92
CA VAL A 101 5.81 20.98 3.56
C VAL A 101 7.09 21.79 3.64
N VAL A 102 8.15 21.28 3.00
CA VAL A 102 9.48 21.88 2.93
C VAL A 102 9.95 21.92 1.47
N ASP A 103 11.02 22.64 1.19
CA ASP A 103 11.72 22.57 -0.11
C ASP A 103 13.11 21.94 0.05
N ALA A 104 13.81 21.76 -1.07
CA ALA A 104 15.15 21.16 -1.12
C ALA A 104 16.21 21.98 -0.36
N SER A 105 15.92 23.22 0.07
CA SER A 105 16.84 24.03 0.87
C SER A 105 16.76 23.73 2.37
N GLN A 106 15.72 23.02 2.83
CA GLN A 106 15.54 22.66 4.22
C GLN A 106 16.71 21.82 4.74
N PRO A 107 17.45 22.27 5.77
CA PRO A 107 18.58 21.53 6.30
C PRO A 107 18.17 20.14 6.81
N LYS A 108 18.92 19.12 6.37
CA LYS A 108 18.77 17.75 6.85
C LYS A 108 19.43 17.58 8.21
N LEU A 109 18.75 16.90 9.13
CA LEU A 109 19.21 16.59 10.48
C LEU A 109 19.35 15.07 10.65
N ALA A 110 20.26 14.68 11.54
CA ALA A 110 20.40 13.29 11.97
C ALA A 110 19.38 12.99 13.09
N VAL A 111 18.82 11.78 13.08
CA VAL A 111 17.86 11.31 14.09
C VAL A 111 18.40 10.02 14.71
N THR A 112 18.43 9.94 16.04
CA THR A 112 18.81 8.70 16.74
C THR A 112 17.59 7.79 16.90
N PHE A 113 17.68 6.54 16.45
CA PHE A 113 16.54 5.63 16.40
C PHE A 113 16.60 4.51 17.45
N LYS A 114 15.41 4.09 17.91
CA LYS A 114 15.24 2.81 18.63
C LYS A 114 15.34 1.62 17.68
N TYR A 115 14.73 1.72 16.50
CA TYR A 115 14.71 0.70 15.45
C TYR A 115 15.66 1.06 14.30
N ALA A 116 16.93 1.33 14.64
CA ALA A 116 17.93 1.81 13.69
C ALA A 116 18.25 0.82 12.55
N SER A 117 18.08 -0.49 12.77
CA SER A 117 18.27 -1.53 11.75
C SER A 117 17.21 -1.52 10.66
N GLU A 118 16.11 -0.80 10.89
CA GLU A 118 14.97 -0.67 9.99
C GLU A 118 14.65 0.82 9.78
N SER A 119 15.63 1.72 9.86
CA SER A 119 15.41 3.15 9.63
C SER A 119 16.35 3.68 8.56
N ASP A 120 15.85 4.56 7.72
CA ASP A 120 16.68 5.28 6.75
C ASP A 120 17.55 6.33 7.46
N GLY A 121 18.58 6.84 6.79
CA GLY A 121 19.49 7.82 7.39
C GLY A 121 20.45 7.23 8.44
N VAL A 122 20.68 5.92 8.40
CA VAL A 122 21.59 5.17 9.28
C VAL A 122 22.61 4.42 8.44
N ASP A 123 23.89 4.51 8.80
CA ASP A 123 24.89 3.56 8.30
C ASP A 123 24.73 2.23 9.06
N HIS A 124 24.17 1.22 8.40
CA HIS A 124 23.90 -0.08 9.02
C HIS A 124 25.15 -0.91 9.36
N ASN A 125 26.34 -0.50 8.90
CA ASN A 125 27.59 -1.15 9.34
C ASN A 125 28.06 -0.62 10.69
N THR A 126 27.82 0.67 10.96
CA THR A 126 28.29 1.35 12.18
C THR A 126 27.18 1.62 13.19
N GLY A 127 25.92 1.57 12.77
CA GLY A 127 24.75 1.97 13.53
C GLY A 127 24.64 3.49 13.74
N GLN A 128 25.48 4.29 13.07
CA GLN A 128 25.49 5.75 13.23
C GLN A 128 24.53 6.42 12.26
N SER A 129 23.67 7.29 12.78
CA SER A 129 22.80 8.14 11.98
C SER A 129 23.57 9.32 11.39
N TYR A 130 23.19 9.74 10.19
CA TYR A 130 23.75 10.91 9.49
C TYR A 130 22.63 11.91 9.12
N PRO A 131 22.97 13.18 8.81
CA PRO A 131 21.99 14.17 8.36
C PRO A 131 21.18 13.67 7.16
N PHE A 132 19.88 13.43 7.36
CA PHE A 132 19.02 12.82 6.34
C PHE A 132 17.59 13.37 6.31
N TYR A 133 17.01 13.72 7.46
CA TYR A 133 15.61 14.15 7.58
C TYR A 133 15.50 15.69 7.56
N PRO A 134 14.74 16.31 6.64
CA PRO A 134 14.61 17.78 6.55
C PRO A 134 13.60 18.32 7.59
N ILE A 135 13.91 18.15 8.88
CA ILE A 135 13.00 18.50 9.98
C ILE A 135 12.97 20.03 10.19
N PRO A 136 11.79 20.68 10.11
CA PRO A 136 11.63 22.10 10.46
C PRO A 136 12.05 22.41 11.91
N ALA A 137 12.69 23.54 12.14
CA ALA A 137 13.08 23.96 13.50
C ALA A 137 11.86 24.34 14.34
N GLU A 138 10.81 24.81 13.68
CA GLU A 138 9.49 25.14 14.23
C GLU A 138 8.89 23.95 14.97
N ALA A 139 9.05 22.74 14.43
CA ALA A 139 8.54 21.50 15.04
C ALA A 139 9.12 21.22 16.43
N ILE A 140 10.25 21.84 16.79
CA ILE A 140 10.83 21.71 18.14
C ILE A 140 9.95 22.42 19.17
N THR A 141 9.47 23.63 18.87
CA THR A 141 8.90 24.54 19.87
C THR A 141 7.44 24.92 19.62
N GLN A 142 6.95 24.77 18.39
CA GLN A 142 5.59 25.12 18.02
C GLN A 142 4.66 23.88 18.09
N PRO A 143 3.40 24.06 18.50
CA PRO A 143 2.43 22.98 18.49
C PRO A 143 2.03 22.63 17.05
N HIS A 144 1.28 21.54 16.90
CA HIS A 144 0.60 21.12 15.67
C HIS A 144 1.51 20.65 14.52
N TRP A 145 2.83 20.55 14.72
CA TRP A 145 3.74 19.92 13.73
C TRP A 145 3.86 18.40 13.87
N ILE A 146 3.49 17.86 15.03
CA ILE A 146 3.63 16.44 15.40
C ILE A 146 2.25 15.96 15.83
N GLU A 147 1.91 14.71 15.50
CA GLU A 147 0.66 14.09 15.95
C GLU A 147 0.46 14.21 17.47
N GLY A 148 -0.79 14.41 17.89
CA GLY A 148 -1.17 14.76 19.25
C GLY A 148 -0.96 16.25 19.58
N GLY A 149 -0.27 16.98 18.69
CA GLY A 149 -0.19 18.44 18.63
C GLY A 149 0.82 19.08 19.59
N ALA A 150 1.39 18.33 20.53
CA ALA A 150 2.43 18.85 21.41
C ALA A 150 3.77 19.09 20.66
N PRO A 151 4.48 20.21 20.93
CA PRO A 151 5.78 20.49 20.33
C PRO A 151 6.83 19.39 20.54
N GLY A 152 7.80 19.31 19.66
CA GLY A 152 8.85 18.28 19.65
C GLY A 152 9.65 18.20 20.95
N ASN A 153 9.85 19.32 21.65
CA ASN A 153 10.59 19.39 22.91
C ASN A 153 9.78 18.96 24.16
N ILE A 154 8.51 18.57 24.01
CA ILE A 154 7.71 17.97 25.08
C ILE A 154 7.75 16.45 24.94
N ASP A 155 8.30 15.73 25.92
CA ASP A 155 8.42 14.28 25.85
C ASP A 155 7.10 13.58 26.20
N GLN A 156 6.33 13.21 25.18
CA GLN A 156 5.08 12.46 25.31
C GLN A 156 5.18 11.04 24.72
N ARG A 157 6.40 10.55 24.46
CA ARG A 157 6.66 9.27 23.76
C ARG A 157 6.13 8.02 24.46
N ARG A 158 5.74 8.14 25.73
CA ARG A 158 5.18 7.05 26.54
C ARG A 158 3.66 7.08 26.65
N SER A 159 3.04 8.20 26.26
CA SER A 159 1.60 8.44 26.45
C SER A 159 0.87 8.69 25.14
N ASN A 160 1.57 9.09 24.09
CA ASN A 160 1.01 9.40 22.79
C ASN A 160 1.82 8.74 21.67
N ASP A 161 1.12 8.43 20.59
CA ASP A 161 1.77 8.21 19.32
C ASP A 161 2.21 9.56 18.73
N ARG A 162 3.43 9.62 18.18
CA ARG A 162 4.05 10.89 17.81
C ARG A 162 4.69 10.78 16.44
N HIS A 163 3.88 11.05 15.42
CA HIS A 163 4.33 11.07 14.04
C HIS A 163 4.72 12.48 13.58
N LEU A 164 5.81 12.57 12.82
CA LEU A 164 6.19 13.77 12.07
C LEU A 164 6.33 13.38 10.60
N LEU A 165 5.44 13.91 9.76
CA LEU A 165 5.40 13.67 8.33
C LEU A 165 5.96 14.92 7.62
N ILE A 166 6.87 14.74 6.67
CA ILE A 166 7.55 15.84 5.99
C ILE A 166 7.57 15.57 4.49
N VAL A 167 6.94 16.46 3.73
CA VAL A 167 6.89 16.43 2.26
C VAL A 167 7.87 17.47 1.73
N ASP A 168 8.91 17.01 1.03
CA ASP A 168 9.74 17.90 0.21
C ASP A 168 9.06 18.09 -1.15
N CYS A 169 8.53 19.29 -1.36
CA CYS A 169 7.76 19.61 -2.56
C CYS A 169 8.61 19.92 -3.79
N THR A 170 9.94 20.06 -3.63
CA THR A 170 10.85 20.31 -4.76
C THR A 170 11.39 19.01 -5.31
N ASP A 171 11.73 18.08 -4.42
CA ASP A 171 12.32 16.80 -4.80
C ASP A 171 11.27 15.68 -4.97
N ASP A 172 10.00 15.94 -4.63
CA ASP A 172 8.90 14.95 -4.50
C ASP A 172 9.31 13.77 -3.63
N THR A 173 9.79 14.06 -2.42
CA THR A 173 10.16 13.03 -1.45
C THR A 173 9.39 13.18 -0.15
N LEU A 174 9.16 12.05 0.51
CA LEU A 174 8.42 11.95 1.76
C LEU A 174 9.31 11.34 2.83
N TYR A 175 9.34 11.98 3.99
CA TYR A 175 10.03 11.50 5.18
C TYR A 175 9.03 11.38 6.32
N GLU A 176 9.08 10.27 7.04
CA GLU A 176 8.15 10.01 8.14
C GLU A 176 8.91 9.47 9.34
N LEU A 177 8.61 10.02 10.52
CA LEU A 177 9.23 9.64 11.78
C LEU A 177 8.15 9.21 12.76
N TYR A 178 8.36 8.09 13.44
CA TYR A 178 7.48 7.59 14.49
C TYR A 178 8.10 7.81 15.87
N ASN A 179 7.26 8.07 16.86
CA ASN A 179 7.61 8.30 18.26
C ASN A 179 8.69 9.37 18.47
N VAL A 180 8.57 10.49 17.75
CA VAL A 180 9.59 11.55 17.66
C VAL A 180 9.66 12.41 18.94
N TYR A 181 10.86 12.88 19.29
CA TYR A 181 11.12 13.84 20.38
C TYR A 181 12.44 14.58 20.17
N TYR A 182 12.47 15.87 20.48
CA TYR A 182 13.69 16.66 20.53
C TYR A 182 14.24 16.70 21.96
N ASN A 183 15.36 16.00 22.19
CA ASN A 183 16.05 16.01 23.47
C ASN A 183 16.87 17.30 23.61
N THR A 184 16.32 18.27 24.33
CA THR A 184 16.95 19.58 24.55
C THR A 184 18.26 19.51 25.33
N THR A 185 18.39 18.57 26.27
CA THR A 185 19.62 18.35 27.04
C THR A 185 20.78 17.85 26.17
N GLN A 186 20.47 17.05 25.14
CA GLN A 186 21.46 16.48 24.23
C GLN A 186 21.56 17.23 22.89
N GLY A 187 20.67 18.19 22.63
CA GLY A 187 20.61 18.95 21.38
C GLY A 187 20.35 18.06 20.15
N ARG A 188 19.50 17.04 20.25
CA ARG A 188 19.26 16.09 19.14
C ARG A 188 17.84 15.54 19.07
N TRP A 189 17.44 15.17 17.87
CA TRP A 189 16.23 14.39 17.62
C TRP A 189 16.44 12.91 17.94
N VAL A 190 15.43 12.32 18.58
CA VAL A 190 15.29 10.88 18.78
C VAL A 190 13.93 10.43 18.26
N ALA A 191 13.85 9.21 17.74
CA ALA A 191 12.61 8.62 17.24
C ALA A 191 12.60 7.10 17.46
N GLY A 192 11.42 6.50 17.35
CA GLY A 192 11.27 5.05 17.28
C GLY A 192 11.89 4.51 15.99
N SER A 193 11.34 4.92 14.85
CA SER A 193 11.76 4.56 13.49
C SER A 193 11.69 5.78 12.57
N GLY A 194 12.34 5.68 11.41
CA GLY A 194 12.24 6.68 10.35
C GLY A 194 12.26 6.05 8.96
N ALA A 195 11.41 6.55 8.08
CA ALA A 195 11.27 6.05 6.72
C ALA A 195 11.35 7.18 5.69
N PHE A 196 11.89 6.84 4.52
CA PHE A 196 11.95 7.68 3.34
C PHE A 196 11.25 7.01 2.16
N PHE A 197 10.56 7.81 1.36
CA PHE A 197 9.91 7.37 0.14
C PHE A 197 10.17 8.37 -0.99
N ASP A 198 10.63 7.87 -2.13
CA ASP A 198 10.63 8.62 -3.38
C ASP A 198 9.22 8.56 -3.99
N MET A 199 8.52 9.70 -3.99
CA MET A 199 7.13 9.77 -4.44
C MET A 199 6.98 9.64 -5.96
N LYS A 200 8.08 9.55 -6.72
CA LYS A 200 8.08 9.28 -8.16
C LYS A 200 8.07 7.80 -8.50
N THR A 201 8.22 6.92 -7.50
CA THR A 201 8.40 5.48 -7.68
C THR A 201 7.33 4.66 -6.97
N ASN A 202 7.35 3.34 -7.21
CA ASN A 202 6.55 2.37 -6.47
C ASN A 202 7.43 1.54 -5.55
N ASP A 203 8.56 2.08 -5.11
CA ASP A 203 9.49 1.34 -4.28
C ASP A 203 8.87 1.09 -2.91
N ARG A 204 8.87 -0.18 -2.51
CA ARG A 204 8.44 -0.60 -1.18
C ARG A 204 9.65 -0.59 -0.25
N ARG A 205 9.40 -0.37 1.03
CA ARG A 205 10.37 -0.67 2.09
C ARG A 205 10.85 -2.13 1.97
N PRO A 206 12.12 -2.44 2.32
CA PRO A 206 12.62 -3.80 2.32
C PRO A 206 11.71 -4.75 3.11
N ASP A 207 11.55 -5.99 2.66
CA ASP A 207 10.78 -6.99 3.43
C ASP A 207 11.38 -7.18 4.82
N GLY A 208 10.52 -7.16 5.83
CA GLY A 208 10.89 -7.18 7.24
C GLY A 208 11.18 -5.82 7.86
N TRP A 209 11.14 -4.72 7.10
CA TRP A 209 11.33 -3.37 7.65
C TRP A 209 10.00 -2.69 7.92
N THR A 210 9.81 -2.21 9.16
CA THR A 210 8.71 -1.30 9.53
C THR A 210 8.84 0.06 8.83
N SER A 211 7.98 1.04 9.11
CA SER A 211 8.17 2.44 8.74
C SER A 211 7.81 3.33 9.94
N ALA A 212 7.33 4.55 9.69
CA ALA A 212 6.58 5.27 10.70
C ALA A 212 5.19 4.61 10.95
N ASP A 213 4.68 3.83 9.99
CA ASP A 213 3.51 2.98 10.10
C ASP A 213 3.93 1.52 10.37
N ALA A 214 3.16 0.77 11.16
CA ALA A 214 3.58 -0.56 11.58
C ALA A 214 3.67 -1.58 10.42
N ALA A 215 2.88 -1.39 9.35
CA ALA A 215 2.92 -2.21 8.14
C ALA A 215 4.16 -1.98 7.26
N GLY A 216 4.97 -0.97 7.53
CA GLY A 216 6.06 -0.55 6.65
C GLY A 216 5.58 0.26 5.43
N LEU A 217 4.40 0.87 5.51
CA LEU A 217 3.83 1.72 4.47
C LEU A 217 4.11 3.20 4.74
N ALA A 218 4.02 4.03 3.70
CA ALA A 218 3.97 5.48 3.87
C ALA A 218 2.58 5.89 4.42
N ILE A 219 2.56 6.74 5.45
CA ILE A 219 1.35 7.24 6.12
C ILE A 219 0.66 8.30 5.27
N PHE A 220 1.40 9.35 4.88
CA PHE A 220 0.87 10.54 4.19
C PHE A 220 -0.03 10.24 2.97
N PRO A 221 0.32 9.32 2.05
CA PRO A 221 -0.54 9.03 0.90
C PRO A 221 -1.84 8.29 1.27
N GLY A 222 -1.94 7.73 2.48
CA GLY A 222 -3.14 7.10 2.99
C GLY A 222 -4.07 8.05 3.74
N LEU A 223 -3.72 9.33 3.91
CA LEU A 223 -4.52 10.28 4.68
C LEU A 223 -5.64 10.91 3.86
N VAL A 224 -6.85 10.94 4.41
CA VAL A 224 -7.92 11.81 3.90
C VAL A 224 -7.50 13.28 4.09
N ARG A 225 -7.44 14.06 3.00
CA ARG A 225 -7.05 15.49 3.04
C ARG A 225 -8.23 16.41 2.76
N TYR A 226 -8.30 17.53 3.50
CA TYR A 226 -9.37 18.51 3.35
C TYR A 226 -9.43 19.06 1.92
N ASP A 227 -8.27 19.41 1.37
CA ASP A 227 -8.18 19.99 0.04
C ASP A 227 -8.55 19.04 -1.09
N GLU A 228 -8.63 17.72 -0.87
CA GLU A 228 -9.17 16.77 -1.86
C GLU A 228 -10.69 16.61 -1.72
N ALA A 229 -11.20 16.61 -0.48
CA ALA A 229 -12.62 16.45 -0.21
C ALA A 229 -13.43 17.74 -0.49
N TRP A 230 -12.96 18.89 -0.01
CA TRP A 230 -13.71 20.16 -0.04
C TRP A 230 -13.36 21.09 -1.22
N ASN A 231 -12.39 20.73 -2.06
CA ASN A 231 -12.09 21.49 -3.27
C ASN A 231 -13.08 21.15 -4.40
N ALA A 232 -13.82 22.16 -4.87
CA ALA A 232 -14.80 22.01 -5.95
C ALA A 232 -14.16 21.65 -7.30
N ALA A 233 -12.87 21.93 -7.50
CA ALA A 233 -12.14 21.54 -8.71
C ALA A 233 -11.75 20.05 -8.72
N ILE A 234 -11.80 19.37 -7.58
CA ILE A 234 -11.50 17.94 -7.46
C ILE A 234 -12.79 17.15 -7.47
N THR A 235 -12.97 16.34 -8.52
CA THR A 235 -14.17 15.50 -8.69
C THR A 235 -14.23 14.38 -7.66
N ASP A 236 -13.12 13.66 -7.48
CA ASP A 236 -12.99 12.51 -6.58
C ASP A 236 -11.56 12.43 -6.03
N ILE A 237 -11.42 11.85 -4.84
CA ILE A 237 -10.13 11.57 -4.21
C ILE A 237 -9.48 10.38 -4.93
N GLY A 238 -8.21 10.49 -5.27
CA GLY A 238 -7.51 9.61 -6.21
C GLY A 238 -6.76 8.42 -5.61
N HIS A 239 -6.95 8.13 -4.32
CA HIS A 239 -6.14 7.14 -3.59
C HIS A 239 -6.95 6.41 -2.51
N ALA A 240 -6.38 5.32 -1.99
CA ALA A 240 -6.88 4.53 -0.88
C ALA A 240 -6.58 5.22 0.45
N PHE A 241 -7.30 4.85 1.50
CA PHE A 241 -7.06 5.39 2.83
C PHE A 241 -6.42 4.38 3.77
N ARG A 242 -5.62 4.88 4.70
CA ARG A 242 -5.13 4.12 5.84
C ARG A 242 -6.31 3.76 6.75
N VAL A 243 -6.31 2.52 7.26
CA VAL A 243 -7.23 2.08 8.31
C VAL A 243 -6.48 1.26 9.36
N THR A 244 -6.86 1.43 10.62
CA THR A 244 -6.39 0.56 11.71
C THR A 244 -7.39 -0.53 12.05
N VAL A 245 -6.88 -1.64 12.59
CA VAL A 245 -7.68 -2.73 13.16
C VAL A 245 -7.13 -3.11 14.53
N ARG A 246 -7.94 -3.72 15.40
CA ARG A 246 -7.51 -4.01 16.78
C ARG A 246 -6.36 -5.01 16.90
N ALA A 247 -6.18 -5.84 15.89
CA ALA A 247 -5.12 -6.82 15.82
C ALA A 247 -4.89 -7.23 14.37
N THR A 248 -3.69 -7.73 14.10
CA THR A 248 -3.30 -8.26 12.80
C THR A 248 -2.64 -9.64 12.92
N ASN A 249 -2.46 -10.31 11.78
CA ASN A 249 -1.79 -11.61 11.70
C ASN A 249 -0.92 -11.73 10.44
N GLY A 250 0.38 -11.50 10.59
CA GLY A 250 1.32 -11.46 9.46
C GLY A 250 1.15 -10.21 8.59
N TYR A 251 1.71 -10.26 7.38
CA TYR A 251 1.59 -9.19 6.39
C TYR A 251 1.47 -9.77 4.97
N VAL A 252 0.89 -8.98 4.07
CA VAL A 252 0.79 -9.24 2.63
C VAL A 252 1.08 -7.96 1.87
N TYR A 253 1.36 -8.06 0.57
CA TYR A 253 1.52 -6.88 -0.27
C TYR A 253 0.33 -5.91 -0.12
N PRO A 254 0.56 -4.59 0.00
CA PRO A 254 1.84 -3.88 -0.15
C PRO A 254 2.65 -3.70 1.13
N ALA A 255 2.22 -4.24 2.28
CA ALA A 255 2.99 -4.12 3.51
C ALA A 255 4.33 -4.87 3.39
N SER A 256 5.32 -4.44 4.16
CA SER A 256 6.64 -5.08 4.28
C SER A 256 6.90 -5.65 5.67
N HIS A 257 6.04 -5.36 6.66
CA HIS A 257 6.32 -5.68 8.05
C HIS A 257 5.10 -6.18 8.82
N VAL A 258 5.36 -7.00 9.84
CA VAL A 258 4.38 -7.64 10.70
C VAL A 258 4.27 -6.89 12.03
N ALA A 259 3.05 -6.68 12.53
CA ALA A 259 2.86 -6.15 13.89
C ALA A 259 1.90 -6.99 14.75
N GLY A 260 1.58 -8.21 14.32
CA GLY A 260 0.66 -9.07 15.06
C GLY A 260 0.66 -10.53 14.58
N SER A 261 0.17 -11.41 15.44
CA SER A 261 0.04 -12.85 15.19
C SER A 261 -1.31 -13.41 15.67
N THR A 262 -2.35 -12.57 15.70
CA THR A 262 -3.65 -12.95 16.27
C THR A 262 -4.48 -13.74 15.26
N ALA A 263 -4.66 -15.05 15.50
CA ALA A 263 -5.39 -15.92 14.59
C ALA A 263 -6.78 -15.35 14.20
N GLY A 264 -7.09 -15.40 12.90
CA GLY A 264 -8.34 -14.87 12.33
C GLY A 264 -8.37 -13.37 12.05
N ALA A 265 -7.36 -12.61 12.51
CA ALA A 265 -7.22 -11.20 12.16
C ALA A 265 -6.68 -11.02 10.73
N LEU A 266 -6.91 -9.84 10.15
CA LEU A 266 -6.32 -9.46 8.86
C LEU A 266 -4.80 -9.33 8.97
N PRO A 267 -4.01 -9.65 7.92
CA PRO A 267 -2.61 -9.27 7.86
C PRO A 267 -2.45 -7.75 7.64
N MET A 268 -1.30 -7.20 8.01
CA MET A 268 -0.87 -5.88 7.53
C MET A 268 -0.87 -5.86 5.99
N GLY A 269 -1.25 -4.72 5.41
CA GLY A 269 -1.39 -4.54 3.97
C GLY A 269 -2.67 -5.11 3.36
N ALA A 270 -3.51 -5.81 4.14
CA ALA A 270 -4.81 -6.25 3.66
C ALA A 270 -5.65 -5.05 3.20
N ARG A 271 -6.42 -5.25 2.12
CA ARG A 271 -7.22 -4.18 1.51
C ARG A 271 -8.71 -4.46 1.63
N LEU A 272 -9.45 -3.51 2.21
CA LEU A 272 -10.91 -3.56 2.31
C LEU A 272 -11.52 -2.65 1.24
N ARG A 273 -12.50 -3.15 0.50
CA ARG A 273 -13.25 -2.41 -0.52
C ARG A 273 -14.66 -2.14 -0.03
N LEU A 274 -15.11 -0.87 -0.08
CA LEU A 274 -16.51 -0.56 0.15
C LEU A 274 -17.33 -1.16 -1.01
N LYS A 275 -18.35 -1.95 -0.71
CA LYS A 275 -19.17 -2.61 -1.75
C LYS A 275 -19.87 -1.56 -2.62
N ALA A 276 -20.01 -1.87 -3.90
CA ALA A 276 -20.78 -1.05 -4.83
C ALA A 276 -22.26 -0.98 -4.41
N LEU A 277 -22.80 -2.10 -3.94
CA LEU A 277 -24.17 -2.23 -3.45
C LEU A 277 -24.18 -3.02 -2.14
N VAL A 278 -24.94 -2.53 -1.17
CA VAL A 278 -25.31 -3.24 0.05
C VAL A 278 -26.83 -3.30 0.11
N ASN A 279 -27.39 -4.51 0.12
CA ASN A 279 -28.84 -4.73 0.07
C ASN A 279 -29.52 -3.99 -1.11
N GLY A 280 -28.85 -3.94 -2.26
CA GLY A 280 -29.35 -3.29 -3.47
C GLY A 280 -29.22 -1.76 -3.50
N GLN A 281 -28.62 -1.14 -2.48
CA GLN A 281 -28.43 0.32 -2.41
C GLN A 281 -26.95 0.68 -2.41
N ASN A 282 -26.58 1.80 -3.03
CA ASN A 282 -25.21 2.29 -2.99
C ASN A 282 -24.90 2.91 -1.61
N PRO A 283 -23.97 2.37 -0.81
CA PRO A 283 -23.66 2.90 0.52
C PRO A 283 -23.13 4.34 0.51
N VAL A 284 -22.57 4.82 -0.61
CA VAL A 284 -22.16 6.23 -0.78
C VAL A 284 -23.33 7.19 -0.54
N LEU A 285 -24.54 6.80 -0.95
CA LEU A 285 -25.73 7.66 -0.90
C LEU A 285 -26.39 7.68 0.49
N ARG A 286 -25.82 7.00 1.50
CA ARG A 286 -26.36 7.06 2.87
C ARG A 286 -26.19 8.44 3.49
N THR A 287 -25.15 9.19 3.08
CA THR A 287 -24.98 10.61 3.42
C THR A 287 -25.47 11.50 2.28
N SER A 288 -26.08 12.63 2.63
CA SER A 288 -26.43 13.68 1.67
C SER A 288 -25.32 14.70 1.46
N ASP A 289 -24.24 14.65 2.24
CA ASP A 289 -23.11 15.57 2.09
C ASP A 289 -22.26 15.19 0.86
N PRO A 290 -22.16 16.05 -0.16
CA PRO A 290 -21.46 15.72 -1.39
C PRO A 290 -19.95 15.56 -1.23
N ASN A 291 -19.34 16.18 -0.21
CA ASN A 291 -17.91 16.08 0.05
C ASN A 291 -17.58 14.77 0.76
N VAL A 292 -18.41 14.35 1.72
CA VAL A 292 -18.29 13.01 2.33
C VAL A 292 -18.54 11.91 1.28
N GLN A 293 -19.46 12.13 0.34
CA GLN A 293 -19.64 11.19 -0.77
C GLN A 293 -18.38 11.00 -1.62
N LYS A 294 -17.52 12.02 -1.80
CA LYS A 294 -16.21 11.85 -2.47
C LYS A 294 -15.32 10.86 -1.70
N ILE A 295 -15.28 10.98 -0.38
CA ILE A 295 -14.53 10.07 0.50
C ILE A 295 -15.06 8.64 0.35
N PHE A 296 -16.38 8.44 0.40
CA PHE A 296 -16.96 7.10 0.25
C PHE A 296 -16.74 6.51 -1.15
N ARG A 297 -16.79 7.32 -2.21
CA ARG A 297 -16.44 6.85 -3.57
C ARG A 297 -14.98 6.41 -3.66
N ALA A 298 -14.05 7.10 -3.00
CA ALA A 298 -12.67 6.65 -2.91
C ALA A 298 -12.53 5.31 -2.17
N MET A 299 -13.32 5.05 -1.11
CA MET A 299 -13.36 3.73 -0.47
C MET A 299 -13.96 2.64 -1.36
N GLN A 300 -14.85 2.96 -2.31
CA GLN A 300 -15.32 1.98 -3.31
C GLN A 300 -14.26 1.70 -4.36
N LYS A 301 -13.58 2.75 -4.84
CA LYS A 301 -12.67 2.67 -5.98
C LYS A 301 -11.26 2.23 -5.61
N TYR A 302 -10.71 2.73 -4.52
CA TYR A 302 -9.35 2.47 -4.05
C TYR A 302 -9.35 1.73 -2.71
N GLY A 303 -10.40 1.80 -1.90
CA GLY A 303 -10.49 1.02 -0.66
C GLY A 303 -9.68 1.57 0.51
N LEU A 304 -9.56 0.73 1.53
CA LEU A 304 -8.81 0.97 2.76
C LEU A 304 -7.66 -0.04 2.86
N ILE A 305 -6.47 0.39 3.27
CA ILE A 305 -5.32 -0.49 3.50
C ILE A 305 -5.03 -0.56 4.99
N VAL A 306 -5.03 -1.78 5.55
CA VAL A 306 -4.67 -2.05 6.94
C VAL A 306 -3.20 -1.73 7.14
N ALA A 307 -2.91 -0.63 7.81
CA ALA A 307 -1.54 -0.14 7.95
C ALA A 307 -0.99 -0.25 9.38
N ASP A 308 -1.89 -0.33 10.38
CA ASP A 308 -1.49 -0.39 11.79
C ASP A 308 -2.50 -1.14 12.67
N ASN A 309 -2.04 -1.47 13.87
CA ASN A 309 -2.89 -1.90 14.97
C ASN A 309 -3.40 -0.66 15.73
N GLY A 310 -4.70 -0.59 15.94
CA GLY A 310 -5.34 0.53 16.62
C GLY A 310 -6.76 0.16 17.03
N SER A 311 -7.72 1.04 16.79
CA SER A 311 -9.13 0.67 16.91
C SER A 311 -9.67 0.15 15.58
N ASP A 312 -10.65 -0.75 15.63
CA ASP A 312 -11.26 -1.27 14.41
C ASP A 312 -11.98 -0.18 13.60
N MET A 313 -11.66 -0.11 12.31
CA MET A 313 -12.31 0.79 11.34
C MET A 313 -12.10 2.28 11.62
N TYR A 314 -10.94 2.65 12.15
CA TYR A 314 -10.50 4.04 12.28
C TYR A 314 -9.77 4.42 10.99
N ILE A 315 -10.35 5.35 10.23
CA ILE A 315 -9.80 5.84 8.96
C ILE A 315 -9.09 7.15 9.28
N THR A 316 -7.81 7.24 8.95
CA THR A 316 -6.96 8.37 9.32
C THR A 316 -6.97 9.45 8.23
N GLY A 317 -6.89 10.71 8.64
CA GLY A 317 -6.78 11.87 7.78
C GLY A 317 -5.85 12.93 8.36
N THR A 318 -5.69 14.04 7.64
CA THR A 318 -4.84 15.13 8.10
C THR A 318 -5.48 15.90 9.24
N PHE A 319 -4.64 16.45 10.11
CA PHE A 319 -5.04 17.58 10.94
C PHE A 319 -5.38 18.76 10.03
N ASP A 320 -6.55 19.36 10.23
CA ASP A 320 -6.98 20.59 9.56
C ASP A 320 -8.13 21.23 10.34
N THR A 321 -7.99 22.50 10.70
CA THR A 321 -9.03 23.22 11.46
C THR A 321 -10.29 23.52 10.66
N ARG A 322 -10.27 23.30 9.34
CA ARG A 322 -11.43 23.43 8.45
C ARG A 322 -12.35 22.22 8.50
N TRP A 323 -11.90 21.08 9.04
CA TRP A 323 -12.76 19.91 9.22
C TRP A 323 -13.90 20.20 10.21
N ASP A 324 -15.07 19.65 9.91
CA ASP A 324 -16.24 19.72 10.79
C ASP A 324 -16.63 18.31 11.25
N ASN A 325 -16.32 18.01 12.51
CA ASN A 325 -16.61 16.70 13.11
C ASN A 325 -18.11 16.47 13.39
N ASP A 326 -18.94 17.52 13.40
CA ASP A 326 -20.40 17.38 13.46
C ASP A 326 -20.97 16.88 12.12
N ILE A 327 -20.22 17.02 11.02
CA ILE A 327 -20.51 16.42 9.71
C ILE A 327 -19.86 15.03 9.61
N LEU A 328 -18.57 14.92 9.91
CA LEU A 328 -17.79 13.69 9.67
C LEU A 328 -18.26 12.52 10.53
N ASN A 329 -18.42 12.72 11.84
CA ASN A 329 -18.75 11.64 12.78
C ASN A 329 -20.07 10.93 12.45
N PRO A 330 -21.22 11.64 12.31
CA PRO A 330 -22.47 10.96 11.98
C PRO A 330 -22.43 10.35 10.57
N ALA A 331 -21.75 10.98 9.61
CA ALA A 331 -21.70 10.46 8.26
C ALA A 331 -20.90 9.15 8.17
N PHE A 332 -19.72 9.07 8.79
CA PHE A 332 -18.92 7.83 8.84
C PHE A 332 -19.64 6.71 9.59
N ALA A 333 -20.39 7.04 10.65
CA ALA A 333 -21.18 6.07 11.40
C ALA A 333 -22.31 5.39 10.58
N LEU A 334 -22.66 5.93 9.40
CA LEU A 334 -23.62 5.31 8.46
C LEU A 334 -23.03 4.12 7.71
N LEU A 335 -21.70 3.96 7.74
CA LEU A 335 -20.99 2.81 7.20
C LEU A 335 -20.46 1.94 8.34
N SER A 336 -20.34 0.65 8.05
CA SER A 336 -19.82 -0.35 8.97
C SER A 336 -18.88 -1.31 8.26
N ALA A 337 -18.08 -2.08 9.01
CA ALA A 337 -17.24 -3.14 8.45
C ALA A 337 -18.04 -4.10 7.54
N SER A 338 -19.32 -4.37 7.83
CA SER A 338 -20.19 -5.22 7.01
C SER A 338 -20.48 -4.68 5.61
N ASP A 339 -20.32 -3.37 5.40
CA ASP A 339 -20.44 -2.74 4.08
C ASP A 339 -19.20 -2.96 3.20
N PHE A 340 -18.12 -3.48 3.79
CA PHE A 340 -16.88 -3.78 3.10
C PHE A 340 -16.75 -5.26 2.76
N GLU A 341 -15.83 -5.54 1.85
CA GLU A 341 -15.31 -6.86 1.56
C GLU A 341 -13.78 -6.79 1.49
N VAL A 342 -13.12 -7.90 1.82
CA VAL A 342 -11.66 -7.98 1.74
C VAL A 342 -11.27 -8.35 0.31
N VAL A 343 -10.45 -7.52 -0.33
CA VAL A 343 -9.78 -7.87 -1.59
C VAL A 343 -8.84 -9.03 -1.32
N LYS A 344 -8.69 -9.95 -2.30
CA LYS A 344 -7.78 -11.09 -2.23
C LYS A 344 -6.45 -10.67 -1.61
N LEU A 345 -6.06 -11.33 -0.53
CA LEU A 345 -4.89 -10.93 0.24
C LEU A 345 -3.63 -10.95 -0.64
N GLY A 346 -2.86 -9.86 -0.57
CA GLY A 346 -1.62 -9.68 -1.34
C GLY A 346 -1.81 -9.40 -2.83
N TRP A 347 -3.01 -9.04 -3.29
CA TRP A 347 -3.27 -8.71 -4.68
C TRP A 347 -2.49 -7.47 -5.15
N ASN A 348 -1.77 -7.62 -6.26
CA ASN A 348 -0.91 -6.65 -6.91
C ASN A 348 -1.06 -6.76 -8.45
N PRO A 349 -2.03 -6.05 -9.05
CA PRO A 349 -2.27 -6.08 -10.50
C PRO A 349 -1.09 -5.57 -11.34
N GLY A 350 -0.15 -4.84 -10.73
CA GLY A 350 1.07 -4.32 -11.35
C GLY A 350 2.33 -5.12 -11.02
N GLY A 351 2.24 -6.12 -10.14
CA GLY A 351 3.36 -6.98 -9.79
C GLY A 351 3.61 -8.00 -10.89
N ALA A 352 4.88 -8.13 -11.33
CA ALA A 352 5.25 -9.32 -12.08
C ALA A 352 4.91 -10.54 -11.20
N PRO A 353 4.11 -11.51 -11.67
CA PRO A 353 3.80 -12.68 -10.89
C PRO A 353 5.10 -13.35 -10.43
N VAL A 354 5.21 -13.68 -9.15
CA VAL A 354 6.38 -14.40 -8.62
C VAL A 354 6.01 -15.85 -8.36
N LEU A 355 7.00 -16.74 -8.35
CA LEU A 355 6.80 -18.15 -8.09
C LEU A 355 6.38 -18.36 -6.62
N SER A 356 5.12 -18.76 -6.37
CA SER A 356 4.57 -18.94 -5.02
C SER A 356 4.60 -20.40 -4.55
N GLY A 357 4.48 -21.36 -5.47
CA GLY A 357 4.42 -22.79 -5.16
C GLY A 357 5.05 -23.68 -6.23
N PHE A 358 5.50 -24.85 -5.81
CA PHE A 358 5.97 -25.91 -6.69
C PHE A 358 5.70 -27.28 -6.06
N SER A 359 5.06 -28.18 -6.80
CA SER A 359 4.76 -29.54 -6.34
C SER A 359 5.01 -30.58 -7.43
N ILE A 360 5.20 -31.82 -7.01
CA ILE A 360 5.31 -33.01 -7.88
C ILE A 360 4.38 -34.07 -7.31
N ASP A 361 3.52 -34.63 -8.14
CA ASP A 361 2.60 -35.69 -7.75
C ASP A 361 2.39 -36.69 -8.91
N PRO A 362 2.59 -38.01 -8.70
CA PRO A 362 3.25 -38.63 -7.54
C PRO A 362 4.73 -38.25 -7.43
N ASN A 363 5.20 -38.00 -6.19
CA ASN A 363 6.62 -37.68 -5.90
C ASN A 363 7.52 -38.91 -5.74
N ARG A 364 6.97 -40.12 -5.92
CA ARG A 364 7.69 -41.39 -5.95
C ARG A 364 7.07 -42.31 -6.99
N VAL A 365 7.86 -42.77 -7.95
CA VAL A 365 7.39 -43.65 -9.04
C VAL A 365 8.46 -44.66 -9.44
N ALA A 366 8.05 -45.77 -10.05
CA ALA A 366 8.97 -46.63 -10.80
C ALA A 366 9.38 -45.96 -12.11
N GLY A 367 10.61 -46.19 -12.55
CA GLY A 367 11.10 -45.61 -13.81
C GLY A 367 10.31 -46.07 -15.03
N GLY A 368 9.88 -45.11 -15.84
CA GLY A 368 8.97 -45.32 -16.97
C GLY A 368 7.50 -45.08 -16.63
N THR A 369 7.17 -44.81 -15.36
CA THR A 369 5.83 -44.35 -14.95
C THR A 369 5.78 -42.82 -14.99
N ALA A 370 4.64 -42.28 -15.41
CA ALA A 370 4.42 -40.83 -15.48
C ALA A 370 4.38 -40.20 -14.08
N SER A 371 4.88 -38.96 -13.98
CA SER A 371 4.69 -38.05 -12.86
C SER A 371 4.39 -36.66 -13.43
N ALA A 372 3.81 -35.76 -12.64
CA ALA A 372 3.53 -34.39 -13.06
C ALA A 372 4.06 -33.38 -12.05
N GLY A 373 4.60 -32.29 -12.57
CA GLY A 373 4.93 -31.10 -11.79
C GLY A 373 3.85 -30.04 -11.94
N SER A 374 3.68 -29.19 -10.92
CA SER A 374 2.81 -28.01 -10.98
C SER A 374 3.53 -26.81 -10.41
N VAL A 375 3.48 -25.68 -11.13
CA VAL A 375 3.93 -24.37 -10.64
C VAL A 375 2.74 -23.53 -10.25
N SER A 376 2.87 -22.74 -9.19
CA SER A 376 1.90 -21.74 -8.77
C SER A 376 2.56 -20.37 -8.72
N LEU A 377 1.82 -19.35 -9.14
CA LEU A 377 2.20 -17.95 -9.08
C LEU A 377 1.52 -17.27 -7.88
N SER A 378 2.08 -16.15 -7.41
CA SER A 378 1.43 -15.32 -6.39
C SER A 378 0.08 -14.78 -6.89
N GLU A 379 -0.01 -14.54 -8.20
CA GLU A 379 -1.14 -13.91 -8.86
C GLU A 379 -1.41 -14.52 -10.24
N PRO A 380 -2.62 -14.36 -10.79
CA PRO A 380 -2.90 -14.71 -12.17
C PRO A 380 -1.89 -14.07 -13.13
N ALA A 381 -1.41 -14.84 -14.11
CA ALA A 381 -0.55 -14.31 -15.15
C ALA A 381 -1.26 -13.20 -15.93
N GLY A 382 -0.54 -12.14 -16.29
CA GLY A 382 -1.06 -11.06 -17.14
C GLY A 382 -1.43 -11.55 -18.55
N ALA A 383 -1.88 -10.64 -19.41
CA ALA A 383 -2.39 -10.98 -20.75
C ALA A 383 -1.38 -11.76 -21.64
N ALA A 384 -0.07 -11.62 -21.40
CA ALA A 384 0.98 -12.34 -22.11
C ALA A 384 1.28 -13.74 -21.56
N GLY A 385 0.66 -14.15 -20.44
CA GLY A 385 1.07 -15.32 -19.68
C GLY A 385 2.39 -15.11 -18.95
N VAL A 386 2.87 -16.15 -18.26
CA VAL A 386 4.17 -16.15 -17.56
C VAL A 386 4.95 -17.41 -17.93
N VAL A 387 6.21 -17.25 -18.32
CA VAL A 387 7.10 -18.37 -18.63
C VAL A 387 7.98 -18.68 -17.42
N VAL A 388 7.86 -19.89 -16.89
CA VAL A 388 8.67 -20.38 -15.77
C VAL A 388 9.73 -21.35 -16.32
N ALA A 389 11.00 -21.10 -16.01
CA ALA A 389 12.09 -21.99 -16.38
C ALA A 389 12.13 -23.21 -15.46
N LEU A 390 12.37 -24.39 -16.03
CA LEU A 390 12.41 -25.66 -15.32
C LEU A 390 13.78 -26.33 -15.52
N ALA A 391 14.29 -26.95 -14.48
CA ALA A 391 15.56 -27.68 -14.51
C ALA A 391 15.46 -28.97 -13.69
N SER A 392 16.11 -30.03 -14.19
CA SER A 392 16.28 -31.30 -13.48
C SER A 392 17.75 -31.47 -13.10
N SER A 393 18.02 -31.88 -11.87
CA SER A 393 19.38 -32.24 -11.43
C SER A 393 19.91 -33.51 -12.11
N ASN A 394 19.04 -34.32 -12.72
CA ASN A 394 19.41 -35.51 -13.47
C ASN A 394 18.36 -35.83 -14.53
N ALA A 395 18.47 -35.20 -15.71
CA ALA A 395 17.55 -35.39 -16.83
C ALA A 395 17.55 -36.83 -17.40
N GLY A 396 18.62 -37.60 -17.17
CA GLY A 396 18.69 -39.01 -17.59
C GLY A 396 17.84 -39.95 -16.73
N VAL A 397 17.33 -39.49 -15.58
CA VAL A 397 16.42 -40.26 -14.70
C VAL A 397 15.03 -39.62 -14.64
N ALA A 398 14.95 -38.29 -14.59
CA ALA A 398 13.69 -37.57 -14.68
C ALA A 398 13.87 -36.31 -15.55
N ALA A 399 13.29 -36.35 -16.74
CA ALA A 399 13.30 -35.24 -17.70
C ALA A 399 12.05 -34.37 -17.57
N VAL A 400 12.23 -33.08 -17.78
CA VAL A 400 11.18 -32.05 -17.80
C VAL A 400 11.35 -31.18 -19.04
N PRO A 401 10.28 -30.52 -19.53
CA PRO A 401 10.43 -29.39 -20.46
C PRO A 401 11.37 -28.33 -19.89
N SER A 402 12.04 -27.55 -20.74
CA SER A 402 12.88 -26.44 -20.28
C SER A 402 12.07 -25.29 -19.67
N THR A 403 10.80 -25.18 -20.03
CA THR A 403 9.87 -24.15 -19.53
C THR A 403 8.45 -24.68 -19.42
N VAL A 404 7.65 -24.07 -18.55
CA VAL A 404 6.19 -24.18 -18.54
C VAL A 404 5.57 -22.78 -18.64
N VAL A 405 4.50 -22.65 -19.41
CA VAL A 405 3.76 -21.38 -19.55
C VAL A 405 2.54 -21.44 -18.65
N VAL A 406 2.41 -20.47 -17.75
CA VAL A 406 1.16 -20.19 -17.03
C VAL A 406 0.31 -19.27 -17.91
N PRO A 407 -0.86 -19.74 -18.41
CA PRO A 407 -1.68 -18.96 -19.33
C PRO A 407 -2.21 -17.67 -18.69
N ALA A 408 -2.55 -16.69 -19.53
CA ALA A 408 -3.19 -15.45 -19.08
C ALA A 408 -4.43 -15.73 -18.21
N GLY A 409 -4.53 -15.02 -17.08
CA GLY A 409 -5.62 -15.19 -16.10
C GLY A 409 -5.51 -16.45 -15.24
N ALA A 410 -4.59 -17.37 -15.50
CA ALA A 410 -4.33 -18.54 -14.66
C ALA A 410 -3.24 -18.23 -13.64
N SER A 411 -3.34 -18.81 -12.44
CA SER A 411 -2.31 -18.71 -11.39
C SER A 411 -1.47 -19.98 -11.23
N SER A 412 -1.68 -20.99 -12.07
CA SER A 412 -0.91 -22.23 -12.05
C SER A 412 -0.87 -22.91 -13.41
N ALA A 413 0.14 -23.76 -13.61
CA ALA A 413 0.24 -24.64 -14.76
C ALA A 413 0.94 -25.95 -14.40
N GLY A 414 0.41 -27.05 -14.93
CA GLY A 414 1.03 -28.37 -14.84
C GLY A 414 1.99 -28.64 -16.00
N PHE A 415 2.97 -29.50 -15.77
CA PHE A 415 3.86 -30.01 -16.82
C PHE A 415 4.21 -31.49 -16.56
N PRO A 416 4.45 -32.28 -17.61
CA PRO A 416 4.79 -33.69 -17.47
C PRO A 416 6.24 -33.87 -17.00
N ILE A 417 6.48 -34.92 -16.21
CA ILE A 417 7.81 -35.41 -15.87
C ILE A 417 7.96 -36.82 -16.45
N THR A 418 8.91 -36.99 -17.37
CA THR A 418 9.22 -38.29 -17.98
C THR A 418 10.30 -38.97 -17.17
N THR A 419 10.04 -40.19 -16.67
CA THR A 419 11.02 -40.93 -15.87
C THR A 419 11.65 -42.09 -16.65
N PHE A 420 12.91 -42.36 -16.35
CA PHE A 420 13.67 -43.48 -16.90
C PHE A 420 14.14 -44.37 -15.75
N ALA A 421 14.21 -45.68 -15.98
CA ALA A 421 14.57 -46.65 -14.96
C ALA A 421 16.07 -46.56 -14.61
N PRO A 422 16.43 -46.17 -13.36
CA PRO A 422 17.80 -46.22 -12.91
C PRO A 422 18.17 -47.63 -12.42
N SER A 423 19.46 -47.92 -12.31
CA SER A 423 19.96 -49.20 -11.76
C SER A 423 19.73 -49.36 -10.25
N ARG A 424 19.47 -48.26 -9.54
CA ARG A 424 19.09 -48.18 -8.12
C ARG A 424 18.17 -46.98 -7.91
N ALA A 425 17.43 -46.92 -6.81
CA ALA A 425 16.58 -45.77 -6.55
C ALA A 425 17.39 -44.47 -6.52
N VAL A 426 16.92 -43.44 -7.24
CA VAL A 426 17.56 -42.12 -7.34
C VAL A 426 16.55 -41.05 -6.93
N VAL A 427 17.01 -40.09 -6.13
CA VAL A 427 16.26 -38.87 -5.83
C VAL A 427 16.72 -37.78 -6.78
N VAL A 428 15.80 -37.24 -7.57
CA VAL A 428 16.05 -36.15 -8.52
C VAL A 428 15.43 -34.87 -8.00
N ARG A 429 16.19 -33.77 -7.96
CA ARG A 429 15.68 -32.44 -7.61
C ARG A 429 15.24 -31.73 -8.88
N ILE A 430 13.98 -31.33 -8.94
CA ILE A 430 13.44 -30.50 -10.01
C ILE A 430 13.26 -29.08 -9.46
N THR A 431 13.68 -28.09 -10.24
CA THR A 431 13.67 -26.67 -9.85
C THR A 431 12.84 -25.89 -10.86
N ALA A 432 11.96 -25.02 -10.37
CA ALA A 432 11.25 -24.02 -11.15
C ALA A 432 11.81 -22.63 -10.80
N THR A 433 12.02 -21.78 -11.80
CA THR A 433 12.62 -20.45 -11.66
C THR A 433 11.86 -19.41 -12.45
N LEU A 434 11.57 -18.28 -11.83
CA LEU A 434 10.93 -17.11 -12.45
C LEU A 434 11.61 -15.84 -11.91
N GLY A 435 12.30 -15.11 -12.79
CA GLY A 435 13.14 -13.98 -12.37
C GLY A 435 14.24 -14.45 -11.39
N SER A 436 14.32 -13.81 -10.22
CA SER A 436 15.23 -14.18 -9.13
C SER A 436 14.69 -15.26 -8.19
N ALA A 437 13.41 -15.64 -8.29
CA ALA A 437 12.79 -16.61 -7.41
C ALA A 437 12.94 -18.04 -7.94
N SER A 438 13.35 -18.97 -7.08
CA SER A 438 13.40 -20.42 -7.39
C SER A 438 12.73 -21.25 -6.30
N LYS A 439 11.98 -22.29 -6.71
CA LYS A 439 11.46 -23.34 -5.82
C LYS A 439 11.83 -24.71 -6.35
N ALA A 440 11.99 -25.68 -5.47
CA ALA A 440 12.38 -27.03 -5.84
C ALA A 440 11.60 -28.09 -5.06
N ALA A 441 11.40 -29.23 -5.69
CA ALA A 441 10.81 -30.43 -5.10
C ALA A 441 11.60 -31.66 -5.57
N THR A 442 11.51 -32.74 -4.80
CA THR A 442 12.22 -33.98 -5.10
C THR A 442 11.29 -35.06 -5.61
N LEU A 443 11.70 -35.75 -6.68
CA LEU A 443 11.07 -36.94 -7.21
C LEU A 443 11.97 -38.16 -6.93
N THR A 444 11.44 -39.18 -6.27
CA THR A 444 12.16 -40.45 -6.09
C THR A 444 11.78 -41.43 -7.20
N VAL A 445 12.73 -41.79 -8.04
CA VAL A 445 12.52 -42.78 -9.11
C VAL A 445 13.14 -44.11 -8.68
N THR A 446 12.31 -45.14 -8.52
CA THR A 446 12.75 -46.50 -8.20
C THR A 446 13.04 -47.29 -9.47
N ARG A 447 13.78 -48.39 -9.31
CA ARG A 447 13.88 -49.43 -10.32
C ARG A 447 12.48 -49.96 -10.69
N ARG A 448 12.34 -50.44 -11.93
CA ARG A 448 11.13 -51.12 -12.41
C ARG A 448 10.83 -52.36 -11.59
#